data_AF-A0AAJ5CHI0-F1
#
_entry.id   AF-A0AAJ5CHI0-F1
#
_cell.length_a   1.000
_cell.length_b   1.000
_cell.length_c   1.000
_cell.angle_alpha   90.00
_cell.angle_beta   90.00
_cell.angle_gamma   90.00
#
_symmetry.space_group_name_H-M   'P 1'
#
loop_
_entity.id
_entity.type
_entity.pdbx_description
1 polymer ?
#
loop_
_entity_poly.entity_id
_entity_poly.type
_entity_poly.pdbx_seq_one_letter_code
_entity_poly.pdbx_strand_id
1 'polypeptide(L)'
;MTLTATAPFQPLAELPPPALGEREWLLECHCARPVTDLLKSRGWDVVADLDCNVHCSSPDQRVYVGFLPQSREAAGGELWHIHVTDKDGTTAWRQTFGPNTPAQAVAGFLAALIAFPTRYCMCV
;
A
#
# COMPACT_ATOMS: atom_id res chain seq x y z
N MET A 1 28.86 1.26 46.76
CA MET A 1 28.70 0.49 45.52
C MET A 1 27.25 0.09 45.42
N THR A 2 26.51 0.62 44.44
CA THR A 2 25.06 0.39 44.31
C THR A 2 24.87 -0.40 43.02
N LEU A 3 24.38 -1.63 43.12
CA LEU A 3 24.09 -2.49 41.97
C LEU A 3 22.70 -2.14 41.43
N THR A 4 22.65 -1.60 40.22
CA THR A 4 21.39 -1.40 39.48
C THR A 4 20.95 -2.75 38.92
N ALA A 5 19.79 -3.25 39.36
CA ALA A 5 19.19 -4.44 38.79
C ALA A 5 18.53 -4.10 37.44
N THR A 6 19.08 -4.64 36.35
CA THR A 6 18.46 -4.59 35.02
C THR A 6 17.27 -5.55 35.00
N ALA A 7 16.06 -5.02 34.87
CA ALA A 7 14.87 -5.84 34.64
C ALA A 7 14.98 -6.55 33.27
N PRO A 8 14.66 -7.84 33.16
CA PRO A 8 14.67 -8.55 31.89
C PRO A 8 13.58 -8.01 30.96
N PHE A 9 13.92 -7.84 29.68
CA PHE A 9 12.97 -7.48 28.63
C PHE A 9 11.96 -8.62 28.49
N GLN A 10 10.70 -8.38 28.85
CA GLN A 10 9.62 -9.32 28.58
C GLN A 10 9.06 -9.02 27.18
N PRO A 11 9.10 -9.97 26.23
CA PRO A 11 8.36 -9.83 24.99
C PRO A 11 6.88 -9.64 25.35
N LEU A 12 6.22 -8.64 24.76
CA LEU A 12 4.77 -8.52 24.86
C LEU A 12 4.20 -9.86 24.39
N ALA A 13 3.43 -10.55 25.23
CA ALA A 13 2.74 -11.77 24.81
C ALA A 13 1.92 -11.41 23.57
N GLU A 14 2.23 -12.04 22.44
CA GLU A 14 1.44 -11.92 21.22
C GLU A 14 0.01 -12.31 21.59
N LEU A 15 -0.92 -11.37 21.48
CA LEU A 15 -2.32 -11.65 21.71
C LEU A 15 -2.73 -12.79 20.77
N PRO A 16 -3.41 -13.83 21.27
CA PRO A 16 -3.91 -14.89 20.40
C PRO A 16 -4.79 -14.25 19.31
N PRO A 17 -4.73 -14.75 18.07
CA PRO A 17 -5.58 -14.23 17.01
C PRO A 17 -7.05 -14.33 17.46
N PRO A 18 -7.89 -13.32 17.12
CA PRO A 18 -9.28 -13.29 17.55
C PRO A 18 -9.99 -14.58 17.15
N ALA A 19 -10.94 -15.02 17.99
CA ALA A 19 -11.76 -16.17 17.67
C ALA A 19 -12.46 -15.94 16.31
N LEU A 20 -12.71 -17.00 15.53
CA LEU A 20 -13.26 -16.88 14.18
C LEU A 20 -14.54 -16.02 14.07
N GLY A 21 -15.35 -15.95 15.14
CA GLY A 21 -16.57 -15.13 15.21
C GLY A 21 -16.36 -13.67 15.60
N GLU A 22 -15.17 -13.29 16.05
CA GLU A 22 -14.79 -11.91 16.44
C GLU A 22 -13.96 -11.21 15.36
N ARG A 23 -13.65 -11.92 14.26
CA ARG A 23 -12.89 -11.35 13.16
C ARG A 23 -13.77 -10.34 12.41
N GLU A 24 -13.46 -9.07 12.59
CA GLU A 24 -13.99 -8.00 11.76
C GLU A 24 -13.41 -8.09 10.34
N TRP A 25 -14.27 -7.92 9.34
CA TRP A 25 -13.87 -7.85 7.93
C TRP A 25 -13.72 -6.40 7.50
N LEU A 26 -12.83 -6.15 6.54
CA LEU A 26 -12.65 -4.82 5.97
C LEU A 26 -13.95 -4.34 5.32
N LEU A 27 -14.57 -3.33 5.93
CA LEU A 27 -15.69 -2.59 5.34
C LEU A 27 -15.11 -1.36 4.62
N GLU A 28 -15.55 -1.17 3.38
CA GLU A 28 -14.97 -0.16 2.48
C GLU A 28 -15.65 1.22 2.63
N CYS A 29 -14.85 2.30 2.63
CA CYS A 29 -15.31 3.70 2.61
C CYS A 29 -15.40 4.33 1.21
N HIS A 30 -14.99 3.58 0.17
CA HIS A 30 -14.78 4.03 -1.22
C HIS A 30 -13.83 5.22 -1.37
N CYS A 31 -12.96 5.43 -0.39
CA CYS A 31 -12.08 6.58 -0.27
C CYS A 31 -10.62 6.16 -0.44
N ALA A 32 -9.79 7.00 -1.07
CA ALA A 32 -8.37 6.68 -1.30
C ALA A 32 -7.49 6.76 -0.04
N ARG A 33 -8.04 7.25 1.07
CA ARG A 33 -7.31 7.63 2.29
C ARG A 33 -6.35 6.55 2.82
N PRO A 34 -6.75 5.27 2.94
CA PRO A 34 -5.84 4.24 3.43
C PRO A 34 -4.55 4.11 2.61
N VAL A 35 -4.65 4.27 1.27
CA VAL A 35 -3.50 4.25 0.38
C VAL A 35 -2.71 5.54 0.50
N THR A 36 -3.36 6.71 0.44
CA THR A 36 -2.65 8.00 0.46
C THR A 36 -1.93 8.23 1.79
N ASP A 37 -2.54 7.85 2.92
CA ASP A 37 -1.94 7.98 4.24
C ASP A 37 -0.71 7.07 4.38
N LEU A 38 -0.81 5.82 3.90
CA LEU A 38 0.34 4.90 3.83
C LEU A 38 1.46 5.49 2.99
N LEU A 39 1.21 5.86 1.73
CA LEU A 39 2.25 6.32 0.80
C LEU A 39 2.90 7.62 1.28
N LYS A 40 2.10 8.59 1.77
CA LYS A 40 2.62 9.83 2.36
C LYS A 40 3.51 9.55 3.57
N SER A 41 3.16 8.59 4.43
CA SER A 41 4.01 8.18 5.56
C SER A 41 5.33 7.53 5.14
N ARG A 42 5.43 7.05 3.89
CA ARG A 42 6.65 6.50 3.27
C ARG A 42 7.41 7.51 2.42
N GLY A 43 7.03 8.79 2.48
CA GLY A 43 7.70 9.88 1.78
C GLY A 43 7.37 9.97 0.29
N TRP A 44 6.29 9.32 -0.16
CA TRP A 44 5.85 9.44 -1.55
C TRP A 44 5.20 10.80 -1.78
N ASP A 45 5.34 11.30 -3.00
CA ASP A 45 4.55 12.43 -3.48
C ASP A 45 3.11 11.97 -3.65
N VAL A 46 2.15 12.75 -3.15
CA VAL A 46 0.71 12.48 -3.27
C VAL A 46 0.03 13.77 -3.69
N VAL A 47 -0.52 13.79 -4.90
CA VAL A 47 -1.11 14.98 -5.54
C VAL A 47 -2.51 14.64 -6.01
N ALA A 48 -3.48 15.46 -5.62
CA ALA A 48 -4.82 15.41 -6.20
C ALA A 48 -4.92 16.40 -7.37
N ASP A 49 -5.56 15.99 -8.45
CA ASP A 49 -5.90 16.88 -9.56
C ASP A 49 -7.25 17.59 -9.35
N LEU A 50 -7.64 18.42 -10.32
CA LEU A 50 -8.92 19.16 -10.27
C LEU A 50 -10.14 18.25 -10.44
N ASP A 51 -9.96 17.05 -10.99
CA ASP A 51 -11.00 16.05 -11.20
C ASP A 51 -11.09 15.08 -10.02
N CYS A 52 -10.44 15.36 -8.88
CA CYS A 52 -10.41 14.50 -7.70
C CYS A 52 -9.76 13.12 -7.95
N ASN A 53 -8.96 12.98 -9.02
CA ASN A 53 -8.03 11.86 -9.13
C ASN A 53 -6.85 12.12 -8.20
N VAL A 54 -6.27 11.04 -7.67
CA VAL A 54 -5.08 11.12 -6.83
C VAL A 54 -3.95 10.34 -7.46
N HIS A 55 -2.82 11.02 -7.62
CA HIS A 55 -1.60 10.51 -8.21
C HIS A 55 -0.54 10.44 -7.14
N CYS A 56 0.06 9.26 -6.97
CA CYS A 56 1.14 9.04 -6.04
C CYS A 56 2.39 8.54 -6.78
N SER A 57 3.54 9.10 -6.46
CA SER A 57 4.82 8.70 -7.05
C SER A 57 5.83 8.35 -5.97
N SER A 58 6.55 7.26 -6.15
CA SER A 58 7.63 6.87 -5.23
C SER A 58 8.77 7.88 -5.27
N PRO A 59 9.57 8.02 -4.18
CA PRO A 59 10.69 8.95 -4.15
C PRO A 59 11.73 8.76 -5.26
N ASP A 60 11.89 7.52 -5.73
CA ASP A 60 12.79 7.16 -6.82
C ASP A 60 12.13 7.24 -8.22
N GLN A 61 10.86 7.68 -8.29
CA GLN A 61 10.06 7.85 -9.51
C GLN A 61 9.86 6.56 -10.33
N ARG A 62 9.93 5.40 -9.67
CA ARG A 62 9.78 4.08 -10.32
C ARG A 62 8.43 3.44 -10.14
N VAL A 63 7.68 3.87 -9.13
CA VAL A 63 6.35 3.35 -8.86
C VAL A 63 5.36 4.50 -8.91
N TYR A 64 4.35 4.34 -9.74
CA TYR A 64 3.20 5.23 -9.82
C TYR A 64 1.96 4.49 -9.31
N VAL A 65 1.16 5.18 -8.48
CA VAL A 65 -0.13 4.70 -7.99
C VAL A 65 -1.19 5.76 -8.24
N GLY A 66 -2.19 5.44 -9.05
CA GLY A 66 -3.35 6.29 -9.33
C GLY A 66 -4.62 5.76 -8.68
N PHE A 67 -5.36 6.63 -8.01
CA PHE A 67 -6.79 6.47 -7.71
C PHE A 67 -7.56 7.38 -8.64
N LEU A 68 -8.21 6.83 -9.67
CA LEU A 68 -8.67 7.60 -10.83
C LEU A 68 -10.20 7.52 -11.04
N PRO A 69 -11.04 7.93 -10.08
CA PRO A 69 -12.49 7.76 -10.18
C PRO A 69 -13.13 8.52 -11.36
N GLN A 70 -12.46 9.53 -11.91
CA GLN A 70 -12.95 10.29 -13.06
C GLN A 70 -12.30 9.88 -14.39
N SER A 71 -11.45 8.85 -14.41
CA SER A 71 -10.88 8.38 -15.67
C SER A 71 -11.90 7.60 -16.51
N ARG A 72 -11.61 7.48 -17.80
CA ARG A 72 -12.42 6.65 -18.70
C ARG A 72 -12.33 5.17 -18.30
N GLU A 73 -11.17 4.74 -17.83
CA GLU A 73 -10.85 3.39 -17.39
C GLU A 73 -11.66 3.02 -16.15
N ALA A 74 -11.95 3.98 -15.25
CA ALA A 74 -12.81 3.73 -14.10
C ALA A 74 -14.24 3.33 -14.52
N ALA A 75 -14.78 3.88 -15.62
CA ALA A 75 -16.06 3.42 -16.17
C ALA A 75 -16.01 1.97 -16.68
N GLY A 76 -14.82 1.49 -17.04
CA GLY A 76 -14.54 0.08 -17.38
C GLY A 76 -14.21 -0.81 -16.17
N GLY A 77 -14.25 -0.27 -14.95
CA GLY A 77 -13.97 -1.01 -13.73
C GLY A 77 -12.52 -0.99 -13.27
N GLU A 78 -11.68 -0.08 -13.78
CA GLU A 78 -10.28 0.08 -13.37
C GLU A 78 -10.10 1.38 -12.57
N LEU A 79 -10.34 1.31 -11.26
CA LEU A 79 -10.27 2.48 -10.38
C LEU A 79 -8.83 2.78 -9.94
N TRP A 80 -8.10 1.72 -9.56
CA TRP A 80 -6.73 1.81 -9.09
C TRP A 80 -5.77 1.40 -10.20
N HIS A 81 -4.68 2.14 -10.36
CA HIS A 81 -3.64 1.89 -11.36
C HIS A 81 -2.29 1.88 -10.67
N ILE A 82 -1.56 0.78 -10.74
CA ILE A 82 -0.21 0.65 -10.18
C ILE A 82 0.75 0.30 -11.30
N HIS A 83 1.72 1.15 -11.54
CA HIS A 83 2.74 0.96 -12.58
C HIS A 83 4.11 0.91 -11.94
N VAL A 84 4.90 -0.09 -12.30
CA VAL A 84 6.31 -0.18 -11.90
C VAL A 84 7.19 -0.14 -13.13
N THR A 85 8.21 0.71 -13.09
CA THR A 85 9.23 0.83 -14.12
C THR A 85 10.58 0.30 -13.64
N ASP A 86 11.37 -0.25 -14.57
CA ASP A 86 12.74 -0.65 -14.30
C ASP A 86 13.71 0.56 -14.41
N LYS A 87 14.99 0.35 -14.14
CA LYS A 87 16.03 1.39 -14.09
C LYS A 87 16.19 2.14 -15.40
N ASP A 88 15.89 1.49 -16.51
CA ASP A 88 15.96 2.03 -17.86
C ASP A 88 14.68 2.79 -18.27
N GLY A 89 13.70 2.88 -17.36
CA GLY A 89 12.41 3.54 -17.60
C GLY A 89 11.40 2.67 -18.33
N THR A 90 11.73 1.43 -18.68
CA THR A 90 10.76 0.50 -19.28
C THR A 90 9.72 0.08 -18.25
N THR A 91 8.49 -0.19 -18.71
CA THR A 91 7.45 -0.73 -17.81
C THR A 91 7.83 -2.17 -17.44
N ALA A 92 8.10 -2.41 -16.17
CA ALA A 92 8.33 -3.76 -15.65
C ALA A 92 6.99 -4.52 -15.55
N TRP A 93 5.97 -3.90 -14.96
CA TRP A 93 4.62 -4.45 -14.89
C TRP A 93 3.57 -3.38 -14.53
N ARG A 94 2.30 -3.75 -14.71
CA ARG A 94 1.13 -2.96 -14.31
C ARG A 94 0.11 -3.85 -13.61
N GLN A 95 -0.60 -3.27 -12.65
CA GLN A 95 -1.72 -3.91 -11.96
C GLN A 95 -2.84 -2.90 -11.76
N THR A 96 -4.08 -3.31 -12.03
CA THR A 96 -5.27 -2.51 -11.74
C THR A 96 -6.14 -3.16 -10.67
N PHE A 97 -6.89 -2.36 -9.92
CA PHE A 97 -7.95 -2.86 -9.03
C PHE A 97 -9.24 -2.10 -9.29
N GLY A 98 -10.37 -2.81 -9.25
CA GLY A 98 -11.66 -2.21 -9.49
C GLY A 98 -12.27 -1.51 -8.28
N PRO A 99 -13.41 -0.82 -8.48
CA PRO A 99 -14.08 -0.03 -7.44
C PRO A 99 -14.65 -0.84 -6.27
N ASN A 100 -14.74 -2.16 -6.41
CA ASN A 100 -15.17 -3.08 -5.34
C ASN A 100 -13.98 -3.63 -4.53
N THR A 101 -12.77 -3.13 -4.78
CA THR A 101 -11.58 -3.53 -4.02
C THR A 101 -11.37 -2.52 -2.89
N PRO A 102 -11.46 -2.95 -1.61
CA PRO A 102 -11.26 -2.04 -0.48
C PRO A 102 -9.89 -1.37 -0.56
N ALA A 103 -9.86 -0.05 -0.36
CA ALA A 103 -8.62 0.73 -0.37
C ALA A 103 -7.57 0.17 0.61
N GLN A 104 -7.99 -0.39 1.76
CA GLN A 104 -7.11 -1.07 2.70
C GLN A 104 -6.43 -2.31 2.10
N ALA A 105 -7.09 -3.06 1.22
CA ALA A 105 -6.48 -4.20 0.53
C ALA A 105 -5.41 -3.73 -0.45
N VAL A 106 -5.68 -2.65 -1.20
CA VAL A 106 -4.69 -2.00 -2.07
C VAL A 106 -3.51 -1.46 -1.27
N ALA A 107 -3.77 -0.83 -0.12
CA ALA A 107 -2.73 -0.37 0.79
C ALA A 107 -1.88 -1.53 1.33
N GLY A 108 -2.49 -2.68 1.67
CA GLY A 108 -1.78 -3.89 2.07
C GLY A 108 -0.86 -4.44 0.97
N PHE A 109 -1.35 -4.48 -0.28
CA PHE A 109 -0.54 -4.83 -1.44
C PHE A 109 0.67 -3.89 -1.60
N LEU A 110 0.45 -2.58 -1.51
CA LEU A 110 1.53 -1.58 -1.60
C LEU A 110 2.50 -1.65 -0.42
N ALA A 111 2.01 -1.91 0.78
CA ALA A 111 2.86 -2.10 1.96
C ALA A 111 3.81 -3.29 1.78
N ALA A 112 3.32 -4.40 1.23
CA ALA A 112 4.16 -5.54 0.89
C ALA A 112 5.18 -5.18 -0.21
N LEU A 113 4.74 -4.51 -1.28
CA LEU A 113 5.62 -4.07 -2.36
C LEU A 113 6.78 -3.17 -1.85
N ILE A 114 6.47 -2.23 -0.96
CA ILE A 114 7.44 -1.31 -0.35
C ILE A 114 8.38 -2.03 0.62
N ALA A 115 7.87 -3.00 1.39
CA ALA A 115 8.64 -3.75 2.39
C ALA A 115 9.61 -4.76 1.76
N PHE A 116 9.32 -5.22 0.54
CA PHE A 116 10.14 -6.19 -0.19
C PHE A 116 10.72 -5.62 -1.50
N PRO A 117 11.55 -4.55 -1.43
CA PRO A 117 12.19 -3.98 -2.60
C PRO A 117 13.23 -4.97 -3.11
N THR A 118 12.89 -5.69 -4.18
CA THR A 118 13.72 -6.67 -4.91
C THR A 118 14.23 -7.87 -4.10
N ARG A 119 13.72 -9.05 -4.45
CA ARG A 119 14.62 -10.06 -5.03
C ARG A 119 14.32 -10.05 -6.52
N TYR A 120 15.32 -9.85 -7.38
CA TYR A 120 15.21 -10.38 -8.74
C TYR A 120 14.74 -11.82 -8.56
N CYS A 121 13.56 -12.15 -9.10
CA CYS A 121 13.13 -13.53 -9.08
C CYS A 121 14.17 -14.32 -9.87
N MET A 122 15.02 -15.09 -9.17
CA MET A 122 15.97 -16.02 -9.77
C MET A 122 15.43 -17.46 -9.75
N CYS A 123 14.11 -17.65 -9.62
CA CYS A 123 13.49 -18.98 -9.70
C CYS A 123 13.36 -19.33 -11.20
N VAL A 124 14.09 -20.33 -11.72
CA VAL A 124 13.97 -21.81 -11.59
C VAL A 124 12.66 -22.33 -12.17
#